data_AF-A0A938K2Y5-F1
#
_entry.id   AF-A0A938K2Y5-F1
#
_cell.length_a   1.000
_cell.length_b   1.000
_cell.length_c   1.000
_cell.angle_alpha   90.00
_cell.angle_beta   90.00
_cell.angle_gamma   90.00
#
_symmetry.space_group_name_H-M   'P 1'
#
loop_
_entity.id
_entity.type
_entity.pdbx_description
1 polymer ?
#
loop_
_entity_poly.entity_id
_entity_poly.type
_entity_poly.pdbx_seq_one_letter_code
_entity_poly.pdbx_strand_id
1 'polypeptide(L)' 'MAVKGMTCAGCARTIERKLRATPGVSNARVDLAAEAATVDFDPSRAQVADLVAAVEKLGYQAPASGPGPSPQAQGNGH' A
#
# COMPACT_ATOMS: atom_id res chain seq x y z
N MET A 1 -0.95 2.16 1.46
CA MET A 1 -1.08 2.67 0.08
C MET A 1 -2.53 2.52 -0.36
N ALA A 2 -3.07 3.46 -1.13
CA ALA A 2 -4.38 3.30 -1.75
C ALA A 2 -4.23 2.51 -3.06
N VAL A 3 -5.20 1.66 -3.39
CA VAL A 3 -5.15 0.85 -4.63
C VAL A 3 -6.43 1.08 -5.41
N LYS A 4 -6.30 1.64 -6.61
CA LYS A 4 -7.46 1.87 -7.49
C LYS A 4 -7.74 0.64 -8.34
N GLY A 5 -9.04 0.35 -8.54
CA GLY A 5 -9.49 -0.76 -9.39
C GLY A 5 -9.63 -2.11 -8.67
N MET A 6 -9.60 -2.13 -7.34
CA MET A 6 -9.88 -3.33 -6.55
C MET A 6 -11.40 -3.57 -6.46
N THR A 7 -11.99 -4.12 -7.53
CA THR A 7 -13.44 -4.42 -7.57
C THR A 7 -13.78 -5.84 -7.12
N CYS A 8 -12.78 -6.69 -6.83
CA CYS A 8 -13.00 -8.08 -6.47
C CYS A 8 -12.02 -8.58 -5.38
N ALA A 9 -12.53 -9.39 -4.46
CA ALA A 9 -11.74 -10.02 -3.39
C ALA A 9 -10.59 -10.89 -3.92
N GLY A 10 -10.74 -11.47 -5.12
CA GLY A 10 -9.66 -12.21 -5.78
C GLY A 10 -8.47 -11.34 -6.19
N CYS A 11 -8.72 -10.10 -6.59
CA CYS A 11 -7.69 -9.13 -6.96
C CYS A 11 -6.89 -8.69 -5.73
N ALA A 12 -7.57 -8.39 -4.63
CA ALA A 12 -6.94 -8.05 -3.35
C ALA A 12 -5.98 -9.13 -2.88
N ARG A 13 -6.43 -10.39 -2.87
CA ARG A 13 -5.59 -11.52 -2.43
C ARG A 13 -4.39 -11.74 -3.35
N THR A 14 -4.51 -11.41 -4.64
CA THR A 14 -3.41 -11.51 -5.59
C THR A 14 -2.36 -10.44 -5.34
N ILE A 15 -2.79 -9.21 -5.09
CA ILE A 15 -1.92 -8.09 -4.71
C ILE A 15 -1.20 -8.39 -3.40
N GLU A 16 -1.92 -8.85 -2.37
CA GLU A 16 -1.35 -9.20 -1.07
C GLU A 16 -0.23 -10.26 -1.19
N ARG A 17 -0.48 -11.34 -1.94
CA ARG A 17 0.52 -12.39 -2.20
C ARG A 17 1.74 -11.83 -2.92
N LYS A 18 1.54 -10.94 -3.89
CA LYS A 18 2.64 -10.34 -4.66
C LYS A 18 3.52 -9.45 -3.78
N LEU A 19 2.91 -8.62 -2.93
CA LEU A 19 3.61 -7.77 -1.97
C LEU A 19 4.40 -8.62 -0.97
N ARG A 20 3.79 -9.69 -0.42
CA ARG A 20 4.49 -10.64 0.47
C ARG A 20 5.67 -11.36 -0.19
N ALA A 21 5.65 -11.52 -1.52
CA ALA A 21 6.74 -12.13 -2.26
C ALA A 21 7.87 -11.13 -2.57
N THR A 22 7.68 -9.84 -2.33
CA THR A 22 8.72 -8.82 -2.54
C THR A 22 9.81 -8.98 -1.47
N PRO A 23 11.10 -9.05 -1.87
CA PRO A 23 12.21 -9.12 -0.93
C PRO A 23 12.20 -7.92 0.03
N GLY A 24 12.38 -8.17 1.33
CA GLY A 24 12.33 -7.12 2.35
C GLY A 24 10.94 -6.84 2.93
N VAL A 25 9.88 -7.44 2.39
CA VAL A 25 8.54 -7.39 2.99
C VAL A 25 8.41 -8.46 4.09
N SER A 26 8.07 -8.02 5.29
CA SER A 26 7.81 -8.90 6.44
C SER A 26 6.35 -9.29 6.52
N ASN A 27 5.44 -8.36 6.22
CA ASN A 27 4.01 -8.64 6.17
C ASN A 27 3.32 -7.77 5.12
N ALA A 28 2.25 -8.28 4.51
CA ALA A 28 1.34 -7.46 3.72
C ALA A 28 -0.09 -7.87 4.00
N ARG A 29 -0.97 -6.88 4.07
CA ARG A 29 -2.41 -7.03 4.27
C ARG A 29 -3.15 -6.09 3.33
N VAL A 30 -4.19 -6.58 2.69
CA VAL A 30 -5.07 -5.76 1.84
C VAL A 30 -6.46 -5.68 2.43
N ASP A 31 -6.98 -4.47 2.56
CA ASP A 31 -8.31 -4.17 3.06
C ASP A 31 -9.17 -3.63 1.92
N LEU A 32 -10.13 -4.44 1.47
CA LEU A 32 -11.07 -4.08 0.40
C LEU A 32 -12.08 -3.04 0.87
N ALA A 33 -12.48 -3.08 2.14
CA ALA A 33 -13.48 -2.15 2.66
C ALA A 33 -12.90 -0.75 2.78
N ALA A 34 -11.61 -0.63 3.09
CA ALA A 34 -10.88 0.62 3.14
C ALA A 34 -10.15 0.98 1.83
N GLU A 35 -10.25 0.15 0.78
CA GLU A 35 -9.52 0.29 -0.50
C GLU A 35 -8.00 0.55 -0.31
N ALA A 36 -7.44 -0.04 0.74
CA ALA A 36 -6.11 0.26 1.23
C ALA A 36 -5.29 -1.01 1.44
N ALA A 37 -4.00 -0.95 1.12
CA ALA A 37 -3.05 -2.00 1.47
C ALA A 37 -2.03 -1.51 2.50
N THR A 38 -1.84 -2.30 3.54
CA THR A 38 -0.86 -2.10 4.60
C THR A 38 0.27 -3.10 4.39
N VAL A 39 1.49 -2.59 4.23
CA VAL A 39 2.67 -3.41 4.00
C VAL A 39 3.72 -3.04 5.03
N ASP A 40 4.17 -4.06 5.75
CA ASP A 40 5.28 -3.98 6.69
C ASP A 40 6.53 -4.48 5.97
N PHE A 41 7.48 -3.59 5.78
CA PHE A 41 8.70 -3.87 5.03
C PHE A 41 9.89 -3.15 5.67
N ASP A 42 11.06 -3.72 5.46
CA ASP A 42 12.32 -3.16 5.90
C ASP A 42 12.77 -2.06 4.91
N PRO A 43 12.79 -0.78 5.30
CA PRO A 43 13.15 0.33 4.41
C PRO A 43 14.61 0.28 3.93
N SER A 44 15.45 -0.54 4.57
CA SER A 44 16.84 -0.79 4.15
C SER A 44 16.93 -1.81 3.02
N ARG A 45 15.87 -2.60 2.79
CA ARG A 45 15.82 -3.69 1.79
C ARG A 45 14.75 -3.50 0.72
N ALA A 46 13.68 -2.78 1.01
CA ALA A 46 12.60 -2.46 0.09
C ALA A 46 12.18 -1.00 0.24
N GLN A 47 11.62 -0.43 -0.82
CA GLN A 47 11.12 0.94 -0.83
C GLN A 47 9.65 0.93 -1.26
N VAL A 48 8.92 2.00 -0.94
CA VAL A 48 7.52 2.15 -1.39
C VAL A 48 7.41 2.03 -2.92
N ALA A 49 8.39 2.57 -3.65
CA ALA A 49 8.45 2.44 -5.11
C ALA A 49 8.51 0.99 -5.59
N ASP A 50 9.24 0.10 -4.90
CA ASP A 50 9.31 -1.33 -5.22
C ASP A 50 7.96 -2.02 -5.03
N LEU A 51 7.22 -1.65 -3.97
CA LEU A 51 5.88 -2.15 -3.71
C LEU A 51 4.90 -1.70 -4.78
N VAL A 52 4.94 -0.42 -5.17
CA VAL A 52 4.12 0.12 -6.25
C VAL A 52 4.43 -0.60 -7.56
N ALA A 53 5.71 -0.73 -7.92
CA ALA A 53 6.12 -1.42 -9.13
C ALA A 53 5.68 -2.89 -9.15
N ALA A 54 5.66 -3.57 -8.00
CA ALA A 54 5.17 -4.94 -7.89
C ALA A 54 3.66 -5.05 -8.21
N VAL A 55 2.88 -4.03 -7.85
CA VAL A 55 1.43 -3.94 -8.10
C VAL A 55 1.15 -3.52 -9.54
N GLU A 56 1.93 -2.58 -10.08
CA GLU A 56 1.85 -2.18 -11.48
C GLU A 56 2.19 -3.31 -12.44
N LYS A 57 3.13 -4.20 -12.08
CA LYS A 57 3.42 -5.44 -12.82
C LYS A 57 2.22 -6.39 -12.92
N LEU A 58 1.24 -6.27 -12.02
CA LEU A 58 -0.01 -7.02 -12.08
C LEU A 58 -1.09 -6.31 -12.93
N GLY A 59 -0.81 -5.10 -13.43
CA GLY A 59 -1.75 -4.26 -14.18
C GLY A 59 -2.62 -3.35 -13.32
N TYR A 60 -2.30 -3.17 -12.03
CA TYR A 60 -3.06 -2.31 -11.12
C TYR A 60 -2.31 -1.02 -10.82
N GLN A 61 -3.04 0.07 -10.63
CA GLN A 61 -2.46 1.34 -10.20
C GLN A 61 -2.55 1.47 -8.68
N ALA A 62 -1.38 1.54 -8.04
CA ALA A 62 -1.27 1.83 -6.61
C ALA A 62 -0.62 3.21 -6.44
N PRO A 63 -1.40 4.31 -6.40
CA PRO A 63 -0.83 5.58 -5.98
C PRO A 63 -0.24 5.40 -4.58
N ALA A 64 1.04 5.70 -4.43
CA ALA A 64 1.71 5.82 -3.14
C ALA A 64 1.17 7.06 -2.40
N SER A 65 -0.13 7.11 -2.16
CA SER A 65 -0.71 7.91 -1.09
C SER A 65 -0.27 7.22 0.20
N GLY A 66 0.94 7.52 0.66
CA GLY A 66 1.27 7.31 2.05
C GLY A 66 0.31 8.17 2.89
N PRO A 67 -0.08 7.76 4.11
CA PRO A 67 -0.19 8.78 5.13
C PRO A 67 1.24 9.33 5.28
N GLY A 68 1.56 10.41 4.56
CA GLY A 68 2.55 11.31 5.13
C GLY A 68 2.04 11.64 6.53
N PRO A 69 2.86 11.55 7.59
CA PRO A 69 2.45 12.19 8.83
C PRO A 69 2.30 13.66 8.47
N SER A 70 1.08 14.12 8.26
CA SER A 70 0.74 15.52 8.41
C SER A 70 0.71 15.72 9.93
N PRO A 71 1.76 16.25 10.58
CA PRO A 71 1.58 16.74 11.93
C PRO A 71 0.48 17.79 11.87
N GLN A 72 -0.48 17.68 12.78
CA GLN A 72 -1.64 18.53 12.86
C GLN A 72 -1.22 20.01 12.80
N ALA A 73 -1.89 20.81 11.99
CA ALA A 73 -1.77 22.26 12.07
C ALA A 73 -3.08 22.92 11.67
N GLN A 74 -4.08 22.88 12.57
CA GLN A 74 -5.05 23.98 12.78
C GLN A 74 -5.51 23.97 14.25
N GLY A 75 -4.74 24.61 15.13
CA GLY A 75 -5.28 25.28 16.30
C GLY A 75 -5.69 26.71 15.90
N ASN A 76 -6.83 27.18 16.41
CA ASN A 76 -7.31 28.56 16.61
C ASN A 76 -8.73 28.37 17.23
N GLY A 77 -9.12 28.80 18.44
CA GLY A 77 -8.82 30.02 19.18
C GLY A 77 -10.05 30.96 19.08
N HIS A 78 -11.01 30.84 20.01
CA HIS A 78 -11.99 31.88 20.31
C HIS A 78 -12.16 31.99 21.83
#